data_AF-A0A3D2JBL3-F1
#
_entry.id   AF-A0A3D2JBL3-F1
#
_cell.length_a   1.000
_cell.length_b   1.000
_cell.length_c   1.000
_cell.angle_alpha   90.00
_cell.angle_beta   90.00
_cell.angle_gamma   90.00
#
_symmetry.space_group_name_H-M   'P 1'
#
loop_
_entity.id
_entity.type
_entity.pdbx_description
1 polymer ?
#
loop_
_entity_poly.entity_id
_entity_poly.type
_entity_poly.pdbx_seq_one_letter_code
_entity_poly.pdbx_strand_id
1 'polypeptide(L)'
;MTPRRLIFRDHATRRIMQRRIRASHIRRVLEYGEVIESYPDDTPYPSRLVLGWIDNKPLHIVVADDPSLEVTFIITVYEPDPNLWESDFKQRKPE
;
A
#
# COMPACT_ATOMS: atom_id res chain seq x y z
N MET A 1 -9.37 -2.46 18.69
CA MET A 1 -8.82 -1.26 18.03
C MET A 1 -9.85 -0.78 17.02
N THR A 2 -10.20 0.50 17.02
CA THR A 2 -11.11 1.08 16.02
C THR A 2 -10.41 1.08 14.66
N PRO A 3 -11.06 0.65 13.56
CA PRO A 3 -10.44 0.67 12.24
C PRO A 3 -10.15 2.11 11.81
N ARG A 4 -8.89 2.42 11.47
CA ARG A 4 -8.50 3.73 10.93
C ARG A 4 -9.30 4.08 9.69
N ARG A 5 -9.61 5.37 9.53
CA ARG A 5 -10.33 5.86 8.35
C ARG A 5 -9.38 5.85 7.15
N LEU A 6 -9.78 5.20 6.06
CA LEU A 6 -9.02 5.20 4.81
C LEU A 6 -9.48 6.33 3.89
N ILE A 7 -8.56 7.15 3.41
CA ILE A 7 -8.81 8.19 2.42
C ILE A 7 -8.01 7.88 1.14
N PHE A 8 -8.72 7.68 0.04
CA PHE A 8 -8.10 7.36 -1.25
C PHE A 8 -7.73 8.64 -2.00
N ARG A 9 -6.45 8.80 -2.34
CA ARG A 9 -6.02 9.87 -3.24
C ARG A 9 -6.53 9.60 -4.65
N ASP A 10 -6.72 10.65 -5.46
CA ASP A 10 -7.28 10.53 -6.82
C ASP A 10 -6.53 9.50 -7.69
N HIS A 11 -5.19 9.52 -7.64
CA HIS A 11 -4.37 8.54 -8.34
C HIS A 11 -4.66 7.09 -7.89
N ALA A 12 -4.77 6.85 -6.58
CA ALA A 12 -5.10 5.53 -6.04
C ALA A 12 -6.46 5.07 -6.54
N THR A 13 -7.48 5.94 -6.49
CA THR A 13 -8.84 5.62 -6.96
C THR A 13 -8.84 5.16 -8.42
N ARG A 14 -8.11 5.87 -9.30
CA ARG A 14 -7.96 5.47 -10.71
C ARG A 14 -7.34 4.09 -10.87
N ARG A 15 -6.23 3.82 -10.15
CA ARG A 15 -5.54 2.52 -10.20
C ARG A 15 -6.42 1.38 -9.70
N ILE A 16 -7.11 1.59 -8.60
CA ILE A 16 -8.02 0.63 -7.97
C ILE A 16 -9.13 0.25 -8.96
N MET A 17 -9.74 1.24 -9.62
CA MET A 17 -10.78 1.00 -10.63
C MET A 17 -10.24 0.25 -11.85
N GLN A 18 -9.11 0.70 -12.42
CA GLN A 18 -8.48 0.08 -13.59
C GLN A 18 -8.12 -1.39 -13.35
N ARG A 19 -7.70 -1.73 -12.14
CA ARG A 19 -7.22 -3.07 -11.77
C ARG A 19 -8.28 -3.90 -11.04
N ARG A 20 -9.51 -3.39 -10.89
CA ARG A 20 -10.62 -4.05 -10.17
C ARG A 20 -10.24 -4.50 -8.75
N ILE A 21 -9.45 -3.69 -8.07
CA ILE A 21 -9.01 -3.98 -6.70
C ILE A 21 -10.16 -3.64 -5.74
N ARG A 22 -10.50 -4.57 -4.85
CA ARG A 22 -11.58 -4.35 -3.87
C ARG A 22 -11.04 -3.59 -2.65
N ALA A 23 -11.85 -2.70 -2.08
CA ALA A 23 -11.49 -2.02 -0.84
C ALA A 23 -11.23 -2.99 0.33
N SER A 24 -11.87 -4.17 0.33
CA SER A 24 -11.61 -5.24 1.30
C SER A 24 -10.20 -5.83 1.18
N HIS A 25 -9.65 -5.92 -0.04
CA HIS A 25 -8.26 -6.36 -0.26
C HIS A 25 -7.28 -5.36 0.36
N ILE A 26 -7.53 -4.07 0.14
CA ILE A 26 -6.71 -2.98 0.68
C ILE A 26 -6.72 -3.02 2.21
N ARG A 27 -7.91 -3.14 2.83
CA ARG A 27 -8.02 -3.30 4.29
C ARG A 27 -7.25 -4.50 4.81
N ARG A 28 -7.43 -5.68 4.18
CA ARG A 28 -6.74 -6.91 4.58
C ARG A 28 -5.22 -6.76 4.50
N VAL A 29 -4.69 -6.15 3.44
CA VAL A 29 -3.24 -5.91 3.32
C VAL A 29 -2.75 -4.90 4.34
N LEU A 30 -3.51 -3.86 4.67
CA LEU A 30 -3.09 -2.91 5.71
C LEU A 30 -3.14 -3.51 7.13
N GLU A 31 -3.97 -4.52 7.37
CA GLU A 31 -4.14 -5.18 8.66
C GLU A 31 -3.14 -6.33 8.88
N TYR A 32 -2.86 -7.12 7.83
CA TYR A 32 -2.07 -8.35 7.94
C TYR A 32 -0.80 -8.36 7.06
N GLY A 33 -0.59 -7.31 6.27
CA GLY A 33 0.57 -7.19 5.39
C GLY A 33 1.84 -6.79 6.15
N GLU A 34 2.95 -6.90 5.44
CA GLU A 34 4.29 -6.57 5.92
C GLU A 34 4.69 -5.18 5.43
N VAL A 35 5.20 -4.34 6.33
CA VAL A 35 5.84 -3.09 5.94
C VAL A 35 7.24 -3.42 5.42
N ILE A 36 7.46 -3.22 4.13
CA ILE A 36 8.73 -3.57 3.46
C ILE A 36 9.62 -2.35 3.21
N GLU A 37 9.04 -1.15 3.15
CA GLU A 37 9.79 0.11 3.14
C GLU A 37 9.09 1.15 4.02
N SER A 38 9.87 1.98 4.70
CA SER A 38 9.38 3.09 5.53
C SER A 38 10.09 4.38 5.13
N TYR A 39 9.31 5.45 5.02
CA TYR A 39 9.77 6.78 4.62
C TYR A 39 9.31 7.78 5.70
N PRO A 40 9.98 7.80 6.86
CA PRO A 40 9.57 8.64 7.99
C PRO A 40 9.67 10.13 7.69
N ASP A 41 10.52 10.52 6.73
CA ASP A 41 10.82 11.90 6.38
C ASP A 41 9.94 12.44 5.23
N ASP A 42 9.02 11.61 4.70
CA ASP A 42 8.08 12.05 3.68
C ASP A 42 7.15 13.16 4.19
N THR A 43 6.83 14.10 3.30
CA THR A 43 5.92 15.22 3.59
C THR A 43 4.63 15.09 2.79
N PRO A 44 3.46 15.45 3.36
CA PRO A 44 3.24 16.04 4.69
C PRO A 44 3.20 15.05 5.86
N TYR A 45 3.21 13.74 5.60
CA TYR A 45 3.16 12.71 6.63
C TYR A 45 4.11 11.56 6.30
N PRO A 46 4.66 10.88 7.33
CA PRO A 46 5.40 9.63 7.16
C PRO A 46 4.64 8.65 6.27
N SER A 47 5.35 8.07 5.32
CA SER A 47 4.79 7.10 4.39
C SER A 47 5.46 5.74 4.52
N ARG A 48 4.80 4.70 4.02
CA ARG A 48 5.31 3.32 4.04
C ARG A 48 4.76 2.52 2.89
N LEU A 49 5.54 1.55 2.43
CA LEU A 49 5.14 0.53 1.48
C LEU A 49 4.78 -0.75 2.22
N VAL A 50 3.54 -1.22 1.99
CA VAL A 50 3.02 -2.46 2.56
C VAL A 50 2.86 -3.50 1.46
N LEU A 51 3.44 -4.67 1.68
CA LEU A 51 3.22 -5.86 0.86
C LEU A 51 2.18 -6.76 1.55
N GLY A 52 1.19 -7.20 0.80
CA GLY A 52 0.33 -8.30 1.21
C GLY A 52 -0.07 -9.18 0.03
N TRP A 53 -0.81 -10.24 0.32
CA TRP A 53 -1.16 -11.26 -0.67
C TRP A 53 -2.67 -11.49 -0.69
N ILE A 54 -3.23 -11.50 -1.89
CA ILE A 54 -4.65 -11.77 -2.15
C ILE A 54 -4.73 -12.83 -3.23
N ASP A 55 -5.33 -13.98 -2.93
CA ASP A 55 -5.45 -15.10 -3.87
C ASP A 55 -4.11 -15.45 -4.54
N ASN A 56 -3.03 -15.52 -3.75
CA ASN A 56 -1.64 -15.74 -4.17
C ASN A 56 -1.04 -14.66 -5.10
N LYS A 57 -1.67 -13.49 -5.21
CA LYS A 57 -1.11 -12.35 -5.93
C LYS A 57 -0.54 -11.31 -4.95
N PRO A 58 0.69 -10.83 -5.17
CA PRO A 58 1.26 -9.77 -4.36
C PRO A 58 0.55 -8.44 -4.63
N LEU A 59 0.36 -7.65 -3.58
CA LEU A 59 -0.23 -6.33 -3.66
C LEU A 59 0.60 -5.35 -2.84
N HIS A 60 1.12 -4.34 -3.52
CA HIS A 60 1.84 -3.22 -2.95
C HIS A 60 0.89 -2.05 -2.72
N ILE A 61 0.92 -1.51 -1.50
CA ILE A 61 0.14 -0.36 -1.09
C ILE A 61 1.08 0.67 -0.48
N VAL A 62 1.15 1.84 -1.10
CA VAL A 62 1.83 2.98 -0.49
C VAL A 62 0.79 3.76 0.30
N VAL A 63 1.05 3.94 1.59
CA VAL A 63 0.19 4.72 2.48
C VAL A 63 0.97 5.79 3.21
N ALA A 64 0.26 6.85 3.59
CA ALA A 64 0.75 7.85 4.54
C ALA A 64 -0.20 7.90 5.74
N ASP A 65 0.35 7.88 6.95
CA ASP A 65 -0.42 7.83 8.18
C ASP A 65 -0.44 9.21 8.85
N ASP A 66 -1.64 9.76 9.07
CA ASP A 66 -1.85 10.95 9.91
C ASP A 66 -2.34 10.48 11.29
N PRO A 67 -1.44 10.39 12.30
CA PRO A 67 -1.81 9.93 13.63
C PRO A 67 -2.72 10.93 14.37
N SER A 68 -2.73 12.20 13.99
CA SER A 68 -3.56 13.22 14.66
C SER A 68 -5.04 13.10 14.30
N LEU A 69 -5.33 12.61 13.09
CA LEU A 69 -6.69 12.45 12.57
C LEU A 69 -7.17 11.00 12.52
N GLU A 70 -6.34 10.04 12.96
CA GLU A 70 -6.57 8.59 12.82
C GLU A 70 -6.89 8.17 11.36
N VAL A 71 -6.24 8.84 10.41
CA VAL A 71 -6.43 8.63 8.97
C VAL A 71 -5.21 7.95 8.37
N THR A 72 -5.47 7.01 7.47
CA THR A 72 -4.46 6.47 6.56
C THR A 72 -4.83 6.87 5.14
N PHE A 73 -3.96 7.66 4.50
CA PHE A 73 -4.10 8.03 3.09
C PHE A 73 -3.56 6.92 2.20
N ILE A 74 -4.38 6.44 1.27
CA ILE A 74 -3.95 5.49 0.23
C ILE A 74 -3.39 6.31 -0.93
N ILE A 75 -2.07 6.28 -1.09
CA ILE A 75 -1.35 7.04 -2.13
C ILE A 75 -1.42 6.30 -3.47
N THR A 76 -1.08 5.01 -3.47
CA THR A 76 -1.21 4.15 -4.66
C THR A 76 -1.36 2.69 -4.27
N VAL A 77 -1.88 1.90 -5.21
CA VAL A 77 -2.09 0.45 -5.06
C VAL A 77 -1.70 -0.23 -6.39
N TYR A 78 -0.83 -1.23 -6.34
CA TYR A 78 -0.37 -1.94 -7.53
C TYR A 78 0.08 -3.37 -7.25
N GLU A 79 -0.03 -4.24 -8.25
CA GLU A 79 0.68 -5.53 -8.25
C GLU A 79 2.14 -5.24 -8.67
N PRO A 80 3.15 -5.64 -7.88
CA PRO A 80 4.56 -5.39 -8.21
C PRO A 80 4.99 -6.15 -9.48
N ASP A 81 5.82 -5.50 -10.30
CA ASP A 81 6.37 -6.09 -11.51
C ASP A 81 7.52 -7.06 -11.16
N PRO A 82 7.45 -8.36 -11.50
CA PRO A 82 8.51 -9.31 -11.20
C PRO A 82 9.85 -9.00 -11.89
N ASN A 83 9.88 -8.11 -12.89
CA ASN A 83 11.12 -7.63 -13.49
C ASN A 83 11.83 -6.57 -12.62
N LEU A 84 11.08 -5.84 -11.80
CA LEU A 84 11.59 -4.77 -10.94
C LEU A 84 11.83 -5.20 -9.49
N TRP A 85 11.23 -6.32 -9.09
CA TRP A 85 11.26 -6.82 -7.71
C TRP A 85 11.88 -8.21 -7.64
N GLU A 86 12.49 -8.51 -6.49
CA GLU A 86 12.92 -9.87 -6.14
C GLU A 86 11.74 -10.83 -6.06
N SER A 87 12.03 -12.13 -6.10
CA SER A 87 11.00 -13.18 -6.18
C SER A 87 10.00 -13.19 -5.01
N ASP A 88 10.36 -12.59 -3.87
CA ASP A 88 9.50 -12.42 -2.69
C ASP A 88 8.72 -11.09 -2.70
N PHE A 89 8.97 -10.24 -3.70
CA PHE A 89 8.42 -8.89 -3.88
C PHE A 89 8.75 -7.90 -2.75
N LYS A 90 9.74 -8.19 -1.90
CA LYS A 90 10.08 -7.33 -0.75
C LYS A 90 11.14 -6.29 -1.07
N GLN A 91 12.01 -6.59 -2.03
CA GLN A 91 13.16 -5.75 -2.39
C GLN A 91 13.15 -5.45 -3.87
N ARG A 92 13.52 -4.22 -4.24
CA ARG A 92 13.74 -3.85 -5.63
C ARG A 92 15.02 -4.51 -6.12
N LYS A 93 15.02 -4.98 -7.36
CA LYS A 93 16.23 -5.42 -8.04
C LYS A 93 17.16 -4.22 -8.26
N PRO A 94 18.48 -4.42 -8.17
CA PRO A 94 19.43 -3.40 -8.61
C PRO A 94 19.24 -3.12 -10.11
N GLU A 95 19.40 -1.85 -10.49
CA GLU A 95 19.42 -1.42 -11.90
C GLU A 95 20.58 -2.04 -12.69
#